data_AF-A0A497P877-F1
#
_entry.id   AF-A0A497P877-F1
#
_cell.length_a   1.000
_cell.length_b   1.000
_cell.length_c   1.000
_cell.angle_alpha   90.00
_cell.angle_beta   90.00
_cell.angle_gamma   90.00
#
_symmetry.space_group_name_H-M   'P 1'
#
loop_
_entity.id
_entity.type
_entity.pdbx_description
1 polymer ?
#
loop_
_entity_poly.entity_id
_entity_poly.type
_entity_poly.pdbx_seq_one_letter_code
_entity_poly.pdbx_strand_id
1 'polypeptide(L)'
;MSESRTKSGQFVTPGERLGVIEEFSPGSGTYAEQGIVYSEITGRTLIDMLNKKVSVYPMVRVVAVPKVGSIVFGQVLDVQSKTAILRISKVGKTTIAGFFSGVLHISDVSPGFVENMFEVCKRGDLMRAKVISDTNRVFHLSTADKNLGVVYAFCSRCGHLLPLMGQRMRCPRCGKIEKRKVASDYGKAEI
;
A
#
# COMPACT_ATOMS: atom_id res chain seq x y z
N MET A 1 -43.07 14.86 -9.94
CA MET A 1 -41.67 14.68 -9.53
C MET A 1 -41.63 13.39 -8.72
N SER A 2 -40.99 12.34 -9.23
CA SER A 2 -41.01 11.01 -8.59
C SER A 2 -40.10 11.00 -7.37
N GLU A 3 -40.68 10.88 -6.18
CA GLU A 3 -39.94 10.55 -4.95
C GLU A 3 -39.38 9.12 -5.09
N SER A 4 -38.16 9.00 -5.62
CA SER A 4 -37.44 7.73 -5.54
C SER A 4 -37.05 7.52 -4.08
N ARG A 5 -37.84 6.72 -3.35
CA ARG A 5 -37.40 6.19 -2.06
C ARG A 5 -36.16 5.35 -2.29
N THR A 6 -35.01 5.84 -1.85
CA THR A 6 -33.75 5.11 -1.91
C THR A 6 -33.93 3.82 -1.13
N LYS A 7 -33.67 2.69 -1.79
CA LYS A 7 -33.72 1.36 -1.15
C LYS A 7 -32.30 0.88 -0.89
N SER A 8 -32.13 0.01 0.10
CA SER A 8 -30.85 -0.69 0.28
C SER A 8 -30.59 -1.62 -0.93
N GLY A 9 -29.35 -1.68 -1.40
CA GLY A 9 -28.92 -2.49 -2.55
C GLY A 9 -29.15 -1.84 -3.93
N GLN A 10 -29.67 -0.61 -3.99
CA GLN A 10 -29.87 0.12 -5.23
C GLN A 10 -28.53 0.52 -5.86
N PHE A 11 -28.36 0.24 -7.15
CA PHE A 11 -27.22 0.73 -7.91
C PHE A 11 -27.32 2.23 -8.10
N VAL A 12 -26.24 2.96 -7.83
CA VAL A 12 -26.18 4.42 -7.93
C VAL A 12 -24.88 4.91 -8.55
N THR A 13 -24.93 6.09 -9.16
CA THR A 13 -23.78 6.80 -9.74
C THR A 13 -23.45 8.09 -8.98
N PRO A 14 -22.22 8.63 -9.10
CA PRO A 14 -21.86 9.91 -8.48
C PRO A 14 -22.82 11.04 -8.88
N GLY A 15 -23.26 11.82 -7.90
CA GLY A 15 -24.25 12.89 -8.07
C GLY A 15 -25.71 12.44 -7.97
N GLU A 16 -25.98 11.14 -7.82
CA GLU A 16 -27.35 10.65 -7.65
C GLU A 16 -27.89 10.98 -6.25
N ARG A 17 -29.11 11.51 -6.18
CA ARG A 17 -29.78 11.91 -4.93
C ARG A 17 -30.22 10.68 -4.15
N LEU A 18 -29.78 10.59 -2.89
CA LEU A 18 -30.06 9.48 -1.98
C LEU A 18 -31.09 9.82 -0.90
N GLY A 19 -31.31 11.10 -0.60
CA GLY A 19 -32.25 11.53 0.42
C GLY A 19 -31.96 12.95 0.89
N VAL A 20 -32.57 13.33 2.00
CA VAL A 20 -32.31 14.61 2.68
C VAL A 20 -31.70 14.35 4.05
N ILE A 21 -30.97 15.33 4.59
CA ILE A 21 -30.25 15.17 5.85
C ILE A 21 -31.17 14.96 7.06
N GLU A 22 -32.43 15.38 6.96
CA GLU A 22 -33.49 15.15 7.95
C GLU A 22 -33.94 13.68 7.97
N GLU A 23 -33.78 12.96 6.85
CA GLU A 23 -34.12 11.55 6.72
C GLU A 23 -32.90 10.66 7.03
N PHE A 24 -31.73 11.01 6.46
CA PHE A 24 -30.51 10.22 6.57
C PHE A 24 -29.27 11.07 6.79
N SER A 25 -28.42 10.65 7.72
CA SER A 25 -27.04 11.13 7.85
C SER A 25 -26.15 10.56 6.72
N PRO A 26 -25.24 11.38 6.15
CA PRO A 26 -24.28 10.91 5.16
C PRO A 26 -23.28 9.93 5.79
N GLY A 27 -23.02 8.84 5.09
CA GLY A 27 -22.10 7.79 5.46
C GLY A 27 -20.92 7.65 4.49
N SER A 28 -20.40 6.43 4.36
CA SER A 28 -19.25 6.20 3.47
C SER A 28 -19.70 6.26 2.02
N GLY A 29 -18.95 6.94 1.15
CA GLY A 29 -19.27 7.06 -0.28
C GLY A 29 -20.45 7.99 -0.58
N THR A 30 -20.82 8.87 0.36
CA THR A 30 -21.86 9.88 0.18
C THR A 30 -21.39 11.23 0.71
N TYR A 31 -21.96 12.31 0.17
CA TYR A 31 -21.73 13.67 0.65
C TYR A 31 -23.06 14.42 0.78
N ALA A 32 -23.08 15.46 1.60
CA ALA A 32 -24.25 16.31 1.76
C ALA A 32 -23.98 17.69 1.17
N GLU A 33 -24.90 18.18 0.37
CA GLU A 33 -24.85 19.52 -0.24
C GLU A 33 -26.26 20.10 -0.23
N GLN A 34 -26.41 21.31 0.32
CA GLN A 34 -27.70 22.03 0.40
C GLN A 34 -28.83 21.20 1.04
N GLY A 35 -28.53 20.41 2.08
CA GLY A 35 -29.51 19.57 2.77
C GLY A 35 -29.89 18.27 2.05
N ILE A 36 -29.31 18.01 0.89
CA ILE A 36 -29.53 16.78 0.12
C ILE A 36 -28.29 15.89 0.22
N VAL A 37 -28.51 14.60 0.45
CA VAL A 37 -27.44 13.60 0.43
C VAL A 37 -27.32 13.02 -0.97
N TYR A 38 -26.11 13.04 -1.51
CA TYR A 38 -25.77 12.54 -2.84
C TYR A 38 -24.77 11.39 -2.74
N SER A 39 -24.78 10.54 -3.75
CA SER A 39 -23.73 9.54 -3.94
C SER A 39 -22.43 10.22 -4.38
N GLU A 40 -21.33 9.90 -3.72
CA GLU A 40 -19.98 10.36 -4.12
C GLU A 40 -19.35 9.39 -5.13
N ILE A 41 -19.77 8.12 -5.11
CA ILE A 41 -19.13 7.04 -5.87
C ILE A 41 -20.14 6.19 -6.64
N THR A 42 -19.67 5.39 -7.59
CA THR A 42 -20.50 4.38 -8.27
C THR A 42 -20.56 3.10 -7.44
N GLY A 43 -21.75 2.66 -7.05
CA GLY A 43 -21.87 1.54 -6.14
C GLY A 43 -23.29 1.10 -5.83
N ARG A 44 -23.45 0.40 -4.70
CA ARG A 44 -24.75 0.03 -4.15
C ARG A 44 -24.98 0.70 -2.82
N THR A 45 -26.18 1.24 -2.63
CA THR A 45 -26.60 1.85 -1.37
C THR A 45 -26.69 0.80 -0.25
N LEU A 46 -26.34 1.20 0.96
CA LEU A 46 -26.65 0.52 2.21
C LEU A 46 -27.35 1.53 3.10
N ILE A 47 -28.59 1.24 3.46
CA ILE A 47 -29.35 2.08 4.37
C ILE A 47 -29.40 1.38 5.72
N ASP A 48 -28.79 2.01 6.71
CA ASP A 48 -28.92 1.64 8.11
C ASP A 48 -30.08 2.44 8.70
N MET A 49 -31.23 1.78 8.85
CA MET A 49 -32.45 2.41 9.37
C MET A 49 -32.37 2.69 10.88
N LEU A 50 -31.54 1.95 11.63
CA LEU A 50 -31.37 2.16 13.07
C LEU A 50 -30.63 3.47 13.34
N ASN A 51 -29.53 3.68 12.63
CA ASN A 51 -28.72 4.89 12.75
C ASN A 51 -29.13 6.00 11.76
N LYS A 52 -30.19 5.77 10.97
CA LYS A 52 -30.61 6.63 9.86
C LYS A 52 -29.42 7.09 9.03
N LYS A 53 -28.63 6.15 8.52
CA LYS A 53 -27.39 6.44 7.79
C LYS A 53 -27.43 5.84 6.39
N VAL A 54 -27.08 6.63 5.39
CA VAL A 54 -26.98 6.16 4.00
C VAL A 54 -25.53 6.16 3.54
N SER A 55 -25.05 4.98 3.14
CA SER A 55 -23.72 4.77 2.58
C SER A 55 -23.82 4.16 1.19
N VAL A 56 -22.80 4.35 0.37
CA VAL A 56 -22.68 3.70 -0.93
C VAL A 56 -21.40 2.88 -0.92
N TYR A 57 -21.53 1.58 -1.19
CA TYR A 57 -20.39 0.67 -1.28
C TYR A 57 -19.99 0.53 -2.75
N PRO A 58 -18.70 0.74 -3.06
CA PRO A 58 -18.23 0.74 -4.44
C PRO A 58 -18.44 -0.62 -5.10
N MET A 59 -18.97 -0.61 -6.32
CA MET A 59 -18.96 -1.78 -7.21
C MET A 59 -17.73 -1.79 -8.14
N VAL A 60 -16.93 -0.74 -8.09
CA VAL A 60 -15.68 -0.59 -8.83
C VAL A 60 -14.50 -0.91 -7.93
N ARG A 61 -13.37 -1.33 -8.52
CA ARG A 61 -12.14 -1.60 -7.76
C ARG A 61 -11.67 -0.33 -7.06
N VAL A 62 -11.77 -0.31 -5.74
CA VAL A 62 -11.21 0.76 -4.90
C VAL A 62 -9.69 0.68 -4.96
N VAL A 63 -9.05 1.81 -5.24
CA VAL A 63 -7.59 1.90 -5.18
C VAL A 63 -7.17 1.73 -3.72
N ALA A 64 -6.36 0.70 -3.44
CA ALA A 64 -5.81 0.50 -2.12
C ALA A 64 -4.75 1.57 -1.83
N VAL A 65 -5.11 2.60 -1.07
CA VAL A 65 -4.16 3.63 -0.63
C VAL A 65 -3.40 3.12 0.60
N PRO A 66 -2.06 3.18 0.63
CA PRO A 66 -1.29 2.85 1.80
C PRO A 66 -1.70 3.73 2.99
N LYS A 67 -1.99 3.10 4.12
CA LYS A 67 -2.26 3.78 5.40
C LYS A 67 -1.17 3.42 6.40
N VAL A 68 -1.00 4.25 7.44
CA VAL A 68 -0.13 3.91 8.57
C VAL A 68 -0.47 2.52 9.11
N GLY A 69 0.55 1.69 9.31
CA GLY A 69 0.43 0.29 9.70
C GLY A 69 0.29 -0.70 8.54
N SER A 70 0.03 -0.23 7.32
CA SER A 70 -0.10 -1.11 6.14
C SER A 70 1.23 -1.76 5.78
N ILE A 71 1.19 -3.04 5.43
CA ILE A 71 2.32 -3.73 4.80
C ILE A 71 2.25 -3.48 3.30
N VAL A 72 3.34 -3.01 2.73
CA VAL A 72 3.46 -2.66 1.32
C VAL A 72 4.55 -3.49 0.67
N PHE A 73 4.37 -3.77 -0.61
CA PHE A 73 5.34 -4.43 -1.47
C PHE A 73 5.70 -3.50 -2.61
N GLY A 74 6.98 -3.45 -2.92
CA GLY A 74 7.47 -2.55 -3.95
C GLY A 74 8.87 -2.90 -4.43
N GLN A 75 9.24 -2.25 -5.52
CA GLN A 75 10.59 -2.31 -6.07
C GLN A 75 11.41 -1.12 -5.57
N VAL A 76 12.66 -1.37 -5.19
CA VAL A 76 13.61 -0.31 -4.84
C VAL A 76 14.01 0.44 -6.11
N LEU A 77 13.64 1.72 -6.21
CA LEU A 77 13.95 2.58 -7.34
C LEU A 77 15.35 3.18 -7.25
N ASP A 78 15.69 3.67 -6.07
CA ASP A 78 16.96 4.36 -5.82
C ASP A 78 17.43 4.13 -4.39
N VAL A 79 18.76 4.14 -4.22
CA VAL A 79 19.42 3.92 -2.93
C VAL A 79 20.57 4.90 -2.78
N GLN A 80 20.52 5.67 -1.70
CA GLN A 80 21.58 6.54 -1.21
C GLN A 80 22.11 5.99 0.12
N SER A 81 23.23 6.51 0.60
CA SER A 81 23.91 5.97 1.80
C SER A 81 23.00 5.84 3.03
N LYS A 82 22.02 6.74 3.21
CA LYS A 82 21.10 6.77 4.37
C LYS A 82 19.63 6.54 4.04
N THR A 83 19.26 6.48 2.75
CA THR A 83 17.86 6.49 2.32
C THR A 83 17.65 5.62 1.11
N ALA A 84 16.52 4.92 1.04
CA ALA A 84 16.07 4.20 -0.14
C ALA A 84 14.66 4.65 -0.54
N ILE A 85 14.41 4.74 -1.85
CA ILE A 85 13.11 5.06 -2.42
C ILE A 85 12.50 3.77 -2.97
N LEU A 86 11.30 3.44 -2.50
CA LEU A 86 10.52 2.29 -2.97
C LEU A 86 9.35 2.75 -3.82
N ARG A 87 9.16 2.08 -4.96
CA ARG A 87 7.93 2.13 -5.75
C ARG A 87 6.98 1.05 -5.27
N ILE A 88 5.98 1.45 -4.51
CA ILE A 88 4.94 0.59 -3.98
C ILE A 88 3.96 0.24 -5.10
N SER A 89 3.75 -1.05 -5.34
CA SER A 89 2.80 -1.58 -6.34
C SER A 89 1.72 -2.46 -5.72
N LYS A 90 1.84 -2.81 -4.43
CA LYS A 90 0.86 -3.63 -3.72
C LYS A 90 0.77 -3.23 -2.25
N VAL A 91 -0.46 -3.18 -1.74
CA VAL A 91 -0.79 -2.86 -0.35
C VAL A 91 -1.55 -4.04 0.25
N GLY A 92 -0.95 -4.68 1.24
CA GLY A 92 -1.45 -5.95 1.79
C GLY A 92 -1.50 -7.02 0.71
N LYS A 93 -2.71 -7.50 0.39
CA LYS A 93 -2.96 -8.49 -0.66
C LYS A 93 -3.39 -7.88 -2.00
N THR A 94 -3.61 -6.57 -2.04
CA THR A 94 -4.22 -5.89 -3.19
C THR A 94 -3.17 -5.19 -4.03
N THR A 95 -3.05 -5.60 -5.29
CA THR A 95 -2.24 -4.90 -6.29
C THR A 95 -2.95 -3.63 -6.73
N ILE A 96 -2.22 -2.51 -6.78
CA ILE A 96 -2.76 -1.23 -7.23
C ILE A 96 -2.48 -1.02 -8.72
N ALA A 97 -3.40 -0.34 -9.41
CA ALA A 97 -3.25 -0.03 -10.83
C ALA A 97 -2.13 0.99 -11.12
N GLY A 98 -1.84 1.85 -10.14
CA GLY A 98 -0.76 2.83 -10.20
C GLY A 98 0.43 2.43 -9.32
N PHE A 99 1.11 3.43 -8.77
CA PHE A 99 2.15 3.23 -7.77
C PHE A 99 2.16 4.39 -6.78
N PHE A 100 2.65 4.10 -5.58
CA PHE A 100 3.01 5.13 -4.61
C PHE A 100 4.53 5.12 -4.40
N SER A 101 5.08 6.23 -3.94
CA SER A 101 6.48 6.32 -3.55
C SER A 101 6.58 6.31 -2.03
N GLY A 102 7.46 5.46 -1.50
CA GLY A 102 7.79 5.43 -0.09
C GLY A 102 9.28 5.63 0.13
N VAL A 103 9.61 6.21 1.28
CA VAL A 103 10.98 6.54 1.68
C VAL A 103 11.33 5.70 2.91
N LEU A 104 12.40 4.92 2.80
CA LEU A 104 12.97 4.14 3.90
C LEU A 104 14.25 4.82 4.36
N HIS A 105 14.29 5.26 5.62
CA HIS A 105 15.47 5.84 6.23
C HIS A 105 16.25 4.78 7.02
N ILE A 106 17.58 4.94 7.13
CA ILE A 106 18.48 3.96 7.75
C ILE A 106 18.14 3.65 9.21
N SER A 107 17.61 4.62 9.96
CA SER A 107 17.14 4.43 11.33
C SER A 107 15.95 3.47 11.44
N ASP A 108 15.15 3.35 10.38
CA ASP A 108 13.91 2.57 10.37
C ASP A 108 14.12 1.18 9.74
N VAL A 109 15.37 0.84 9.40
CA VAL A 109 15.70 -0.44 8.78
C VAL A 109 15.73 -1.56 9.79
N SER A 110 16.39 -1.38 10.92
CA SER A 110 16.69 -2.42 11.90
C SER A 110 16.93 -1.80 13.28
N PRO A 111 16.61 -2.50 14.39
CA PRO A 111 17.02 -2.04 15.72
C PRO A 111 18.54 -2.06 15.94
N GLY A 112 19.27 -2.88 15.16
CA GLY A 112 20.74 -2.90 15.17
C GLY A 112 21.33 -1.80 14.29
N PHE A 113 22.58 -1.43 14.58
CA PHE A 113 23.31 -0.43 13.80
C PHE A 113 23.56 -0.92 12.37
N VAL A 114 23.23 -0.06 11.41
CA VAL A 114 23.51 -0.24 9.98
C VAL A 114 24.26 0.99 9.51
N GLU A 115 25.45 0.80 8.95
CA GLU A 115 26.28 1.91 8.46
C GLU A 115 25.78 2.46 7.14
N ASN A 116 25.30 1.58 6.25
CA ASN A 116 24.98 1.94 4.88
C ASN A 116 23.76 1.19 4.34
N MET A 117 22.85 1.93 3.70
CA MET A 117 21.66 1.37 3.05
C MET A 117 22.00 0.35 1.94
N PHE A 118 23.18 0.43 1.32
CA PHE A 118 23.63 -0.56 0.32
C PHE A 118 23.82 -1.98 0.86
N GLU A 119 23.93 -2.14 2.20
CA GLU A 119 23.92 -3.45 2.86
C GLU A 119 22.51 -3.99 3.12
N VAL A 120 21.52 -3.10 3.05
CA VAL A 120 20.11 -3.40 3.30
C VAL A 120 19.44 -3.79 2.00
N CYS A 121 19.55 -2.93 0.99
CA CYS A 121 18.90 -3.08 -0.29
C CYS A 121 19.68 -2.39 -1.41
N LYS A 122 19.41 -2.80 -2.64
CA LYS A 122 19.91 -2.13 -3.84
C LYS A 122 18.80 -1.89 -4.83
N ARG A 123 19.05 -0.96 -5.74
CA ARG A 123 18.17 -0.66 -6.87
C ARG A 123 17.78 -1.95 -7.61
N GLY A 124 16.49 -2.08 -7.88
CA GLY A 124 15.91 -3.24 -8.56
C GLY A 124 15.41 -4.35 -7.63
N ASP A 125 15.88 -4.41 -6.38
CA ASP A 125 15.42 -5.40 -5.41
C ASP A 125 13.91 -5.24 -5.14
N LEU A 126 13.24 -6.36 -4.88
CA LEU A 126 11.85 -6.37 -4.43
C LEU A 126 11.83 -6.46 -2.91
N MET A 127 11.08 -5.56 -2.28
CA MET A 127 11.09 -5.38 -0.83
C MET A 127 9.67 -5.29 -0.27
N ARG A 128 9.52 -5.84 0.93
CA ARG A 128 8.35 -5.68 1.79
C ARG A 128 8.68 -4.72 2.93
N ALA A 129 7.84 -3.72 3.14
CA ALA A 129 8.02 -2.73 4.20
C ALA A 129 6.67 -2.40 4.86
N LYS A 130 6.73 -1.73 6.01
CA LYS A 130 5.55 -1.24 6.73
C LYS A 130 5.51 0.28 6.66
N VAL A 131 4.34 0.85 6.39
CA VAL A 131 4.13 2.30 6.47
C VAL A 131 4.05 2.71 7.93
N ILE A 132 4.92 3.62 8.36
CA ILE A 132 4.97 4.13 9.74
C ILE A 132 4.42 5.56 9.85
N SER A 133 4.46 6.32 8.77
CA SER A 133 3.94 7.69 8.70
C SER A 133 3.62 8.05 7.25
N ASP A 134 2.65 8.93 7.06
CA ASP A 134 2.22 9.56 5.81
C ASP A 134 2.34 11.10 5.86
N THR A 135 3.17 11.60 6.77
CA THR A 135 3.38 13.04 7.00
C THR A 135 3.89 13.72 5.72
N ASN A 136 3.44 14.95 5.47
CA ASN A 136 3.82 15.74 4.30
C ASN A 136 3.58 15.05 2.95
N ARG A 137 2.60 14.14 2.88
CA ARG A 137 2.26 13.34 1.68
C ARG A 137 3.39 12.40 1.23
N VAL A 138 4.30 12.06 2.14
CA VAL A 138 5.38 11.10 1.90
C VAL A 138 5.15 9.89 2.79
N PHE A 139 5.13 8.69 2.21
CA PHE A 139 5.04 7.47 2.98
C PHE A 139 6.42 7.11 3.55
N HIS A 140 6.59 7.29 4.86
CA HIS A 140 7.75 6.79 5.58
C HIS A 140 7.59 5.30 5.84
N LEU A 141 8.62 4.54 5.50
CA LEU A 141 8.63 3.09 5.56
C LEU A 141 9.59 2.61 6.64
N SER A 142 9.29 1.44 7.20
CA SER A 142 10.18 0.70 8.10
C SER A 142 10.29 -0.76 7.68
N THR A 143 11.47 -1.34 7.91
CA THR A 143 11.74 -2.78 7.78
C THR A 143 12.26 -3.39 9.09
N ALA A 144 11.98 -2.77 10.24
CA ALA A 144 12.51 -3.20 11.53
C ALA A 144 12.14 -4.65 11.87
N ASP A 145 10.91 -5.05 11.57
CA ASP A 145 10.39 -6.40 11.83
C ASP A 145 11.07 -7.48 10.99
N LYS A 146 11.19 -8.70 11.55
CA LYS A 146 11.87 -9.86 10.91
C LYS A 146 11.21 -10.33 9.60
N ASN A 147 9.92 -10.07 9.43
CA ASN A 147 9.15 -10.45 8.24
C ASN A 147 9.21 -9.37 7.13
N LEU A 148 9.94 -8.28 7.37
CA LEU A 148 10.12 -7.16 6.45
C LEU A 148 11.57 -7.12 5.96
N GLY A 149 11.75 -6.55 4.78
CA GLY A 149 13.03 -6.51 4.08
C GLY A 149 12.91 -7.02 2.64
N VAL A 150 14.05 -7.33 2.06
CA VAL A 150 14.15 -7.80 0.67
C VAL A 150 13.55 -9.20 0.57
N VAL A 151 12.63 -9.38 -0.39
CA VAL A 151 11.98 -10.66 -0.70
C VAL A 151 12.62 -11.34 -1.92
N TYR A 152 13.12 -10.55 -2.87
CA TYR A 152 13.92 -11.00 -4.00
C TYR A 152 15.01 -9.97 -4.28
N ALA A 153 16.26 -10.42 -4.37
CA ALA A 153 17.41 -9.57 -4.64
C ALA A 153 18.05 -9.90 -6.00
N PHE A 154 18.56 -8.87 -6.66
CA PHE A 154 19.25 -9.02 -7.95
C PHE A 154 20.72 -8.63 -7.84
N CYS A 155 21.57 -9.34 -8.58
CA CYS A 155 23.00 -9.08 -8.58
C CYS A 155 23.29 -7.70 -9.17
N SER A 156 23.98 -6.85 -8.40
CA SER A 156 24.30 -5.48 -8.83
C SER A 156 25.24 -5.39 -10.04
N ARG A 157 25.87 -6.51 -10.44
CA ARG A 157 26.78 -6.57 -11.59
C ARG A 157 26.11 -7.09 -12.87
N CYS A 158 25.28 -8.14 -12.75
CA CYS A 158 24.77 -8.86 -13.92
C CYS A 158 23.24 -9.08 -13.92
N GLY A 159 22.52 -8.55 -12.93
CA GLY A 159 21.06 -8.64 -12.82
C GLY A 159 20.49 -10.01 -12.47
N HIS A 160 21.31 -11.05 -12.32
CA HIS A 160 20.83 -12.39 -12.01
C HIS A 160 20.25 -12.47 -10.59
N LEU A 161 19.18 -13.26 -10.41
CA LEU A 161 18.56 -13.48 -9.10
C LEU A 161 19.60 -14.06 -8.10
N LEU A 162 19.61 -13.53 -6.90
CA LEU A 162 20.57 -13.93 -5.87
C LEU A 162 19.96 -14.98 -4.94
N PRO A 163 20.50 -16.22 -4.87
CA PRO A 163 20.11 -17.16 -3.83
C PRO A 163 20.70 -16.75 -2.47
N LEU A 164 19.93 -16.99 -1.41
CA LEU A 164 20.39 -16.78 -0.04
C LEU A 164 21.22 -17.99 0.43
N MET A 165 22.47 -17.75 0.81
CA MET A 165 23.38 -18.76 1.35
C MET A 165 23.79 -18.36 2.78
N GLY A 166 22.99 -18.79 3.76
CA GLY A 166 23.15 -18.35 5.16
C GLY A 166 22.83 -16.86 5.30
N GLN A 167 23.81 -16.05 5.70
CA GLN A 167 23.67 -14.59 5.83
C GLN A 167 24.17 -13.79 4.63
N ARG A 168 24.70 -14.45 3.59
CA ARG A 168 25.28 -13.79 2.41
C ARG A 168 24.58 -14.29 1.14
N MET A 169 24.67 -13.48 0.09
CA MET A 169 24.13 -13.80 -1.23
C MET A 169 25.28 -13.90 -2.22
N ARG A 170 25.48 -15.07 -2.83
CA ARG A 170 26.49 -15.27 -3.88
C ARG A 170 25.80 -15.43 -5.22
N CYS A 171 26.15 -14.59 -6.18
CA CYS A 171 25.64 -14.70 -7.53
C CYS A 171 26.18 -15.97 -8.22
N PRO A 172 25.32 -16.88 -8.69
CA PRO A 172 25.78 -18.10 -9.36
C PRO A 172 26.42 -17.81 -10.73
N ARG A 173 26.07 -16.68 -11.37
CA ARG A 173 26.57 -16.33 -12.71
C ARG A 173 27.93 -15.64 -12.70
N CYS A 174 28.14 -14.66 -11.81
CA CYS A 174 29.36 -13.85 -11.81
C CYS A 174 30.20 -13.97 -10.52
N GLY A 175 29.77 -14.80 -9.57
CA GLY A 175 30.47 -15.05 -8.31
C GLY A 175 30.43 -13.93 -7.28
N LYS A 176 29.88 -12.74 -7.60
CA LYS A 176 29.83 -11.59 -6.70
C LYS A 176 29.06 -11.93 -5.42
N ILE A 177 29.65 -11.61 -4.27
CA ILE A 177 29.04 -11.79 -2.95
C ILE A 177 28.52 -10.45 -2.45
N GLU A 178 27.27 -10.45 -2.00
CA GLU A 178 26.59 -9.26 -1.51
C GLU A 178 25.78 -9.59 -0.24
N LYS A 179 25.45 -8.56 0.54
CA LYS A 179 24.57 -8.65 1.71
C LYS A 179 23.29 -7.85 1.47
N ARG A 180 22.19 -8.29 2.06
CA ARG A 180 20.88 -7.64 2.07
C ARG A 180 20.20 -7.92 3.41
N LYS A 181 19.35 -7.01 3.87
CA LYS A 181 18.38 -7.33 4.92
C LYS A 181 17.22 -8.09 4.29
N VAL A 182 17.20 -9.39 4.47
CA VAL A 182 16.17 -10.26 3.90
C VAL A 182 14.97 -10.39 4.83
N ALA A 183 13.79 -10.49 4.22
CA ALA A 183 12.61 -10.98 4.92
C ALA A 183 12.76 -12.49 5.21
N SER A 184 12.08 -12.97 6.26
CA SER A 184 12.08 -14.38 6.68
C SER A 184 11.61 -15.36 5.58
N ASP A 185 10.81 -14.88 4.62
CA ASP A 185 10.25 -15.64 3.51
C ASP A 185 10.91 -15.32 2.15
N TYR A 186 12.19 -14.93 2.17
CA TYR A 186 12.99 -14.71 0.96
C TYR A 186 12.83 -15.85 -0.05
N GLY A 187 12.53 -15.50 -1.31
CA GLY A 187 12.34 -16.48 -2.39
C GLY A 187 11.01 -17.25 -2.37
N LYS A 188 10.15 -17.03 -1.35
CA LYS A 188 8.83 -17.68 -1.21
C LYS A 188 7.67 -16.69 -1.18
N ALA A 189 7.95 -15.39 -1.28
CA ALA A 189 6.93 -14.36 -1.20
C ALA A 189 6.06 -14.33 -2.46
N GLU A 190 4.74 -14.30 -2.27
CA GLU A 190 3.75 -13.99 -3.32
C GLU A 190 3.70 -12.48 -3.55
N ILE A 191 4.25 -12.04 -4.69
CA ILE A 191 4.26 -10.63 -5.12
C ILE A 191 2.94 -10.30 -5.80
#